data_AF-G8QVX0-F1
#
_entry.id   AF-G8QVX0-F1
#
_cell.length_a   1.000
_cell.length_b   1.000
_cell.length_c   1.000
_cell.angle_alpha   90.00
_cell.angle_beta   90.00
_cell.angle_gamma   90.00
#
_symmetry.space_group_name_H-M   'P 1'
#
loop_
_entity.id
_entity.type
_entity.pdbx_description
1 polymer ?
#
loop_
_entity_poly.entity_id
_entity_poly.type
_entity_poly.pdbx_seq_one_letter_code
_entity_poly.pdbx_strand_id
1 'polypeptide(L)'
;MKKRMATLLLLFICIPALFAGTFDLGFTLGTNTHFYEHSYDNDAVKFAYGATIGMTDILELDLQANSQLVPRFFADTNVLVMVQRTLQGQRNTGKKIAGIGVNTLVGAGVMFSDYHEGGQFVPTHLLFSVTPITIGSPYAGKRERILSFTLAYNMYNNQISLVMDLLKNDFYVIGTYRDWRP
;
A
#
# COMPACT_ATOMS: atom_id res chain seq x y z
N MET A 1 -20.62 -10.36 -2.44
CA MET A 1 -20.55 -10.02 -3.88
C MET A 1 -20.39 -8.53 -4.14
N LYS A 2 -21.25 -7.65 -3.58
CA LYS A 2 -21.14 -6.18 -3.74
C LYS A 2 -19.77 -5.60 -3.31
N LYS A 3 -19.21 -6.08 -2.19
CA LYS A 3 -17.87 -5.70 -1.68
C LYS A 3 -16.73 -6.05 -2.67
N ARG A 4 -16.71 -7.28 -3.19
CA ARG A 4 -15.73 -7.74 -4.21
C ARG A 4 -15.81 -6.94 -5.51
N MET A 5 -17.02 -6.59 -5.94
CA MET A 5 -17.23 -5.74 -7.10
C MET A 5 -16.72 -4.31 -6.86
N ALA A 6 -16.97 -3.72 -5.69
CA ALA A 6 -16.48 -2.38 -5.37
C ALA A 6 -14.94 -2.33 -5.31
N THR A 7 -14.29 -3.33 -4.71
CA THR A 7 -12.82 -3.43 -4.67
C THR A 7 -12.23 -3.64 -6.08
N LEU A 8 -12.81 -4.53 -6.89
CA LEU A 8 -12.40 -4.73 -8.28
C LEU A 8 -12.65 -3.49 -9.13
N LEU A 9 -13.75 -2.77 -8.92
CA LEU A 9 -14.09 -1.54 -9.62
C LEU A 9 -13.12 -0.40 -9.23
N LEU A 10 -12.74 -0.28 -7.96
CA LEU A 10 -11.74 0.69 -7.50
C LEU A 10 -10.35 0.39 -8.10
N LEU A 11 -9.94 -0.87 -8.11
CA LEU A 11 -8.71 -1.30 -8.80
C LEU A 11 -8.78 -1.00 -10.30
N PHE A 12 -9.90 -1.33 -10.96
CA PHE A 12 -10.07 -1.17 -12.40
C PHE A 12 -10.25 0.29 -12.84
N ILE A 13 -10.76 1.18 -11.98
CA ILE A 13 -10.89 2.63 -12.25
C ILE A 13 -9.58 3.37 -11.96
N CYS A 14 -8.87 3.01 -10.88
CA CYS A 14 -7.62 3.69 -10.53
C CYS A 14 -6.45 3.32 -11.45
N ILE A 15 -6.40 2.08 -11.96
CA ILE A 15 -5.29 1.64 -12.82
C ILE A 15 -5.21 2.47 -14.11
N PRO A 16 -6.26 2.66 -14.93
CA PRO A 16 -6.19 3.40 -16.19
C PRO A 16 -6.24 4.93 -16.02
N ALA A 17 -6.86 5.46 -14.97
CA ALA A 17 -6.90 6.91 -14.73
C ALA A 17 -5.53 7.49 -14.34
N LEU A 18 -4.63 6.64 -13.83
CA LEU A 18 -3.24 6.97 -13.48
C LEU A 18 -2.24 6.66 -14.61
N PHE A 19 -2.69 6.19 -15.78
CA PHE A 19 -1.82 5.85 -16.93
C PHE A 19 -1.23 7.08 -17.64
N ALA A 20 -1.82 8.28 -17.47
CA ALA A 20 -1.36 9.48 -18.17
C ALA A 20 -0.22 10.17 -17.41
N GLY A 21 1.01 9.72 -17.62
CA GLY A 21 2.23 10.43 -17.17
C GLY A 21 2.82 9.98 -15.83
N THR A 22 2.51 8.78 -15.34
CA THR A 22 3.13 8.21 -14.14
C THR A 22 4.55 7.70 -14.41
N PHE A 23 5.44 7.86 -13.43
CA PHE A 23 6.87 7.52 -13.55
C PHE A 23 7.11 6.01 -13.50
N ASP A 24 6.32 5.28 -12.70
CA ASP A 24 6.41 3.84 -12.54
C ASP A 24 5.07 3.26 -12.06
N LEU A 25 4.86 1.97 -12.33
CA LEU A 25 3.72 1.19 -11.86
C LEU A 25 4.20 -0.19 -11.42
N GLY A 26 3.82 -0.60 -10.22
CA GLY A 26 4.08 -1.94 -9.70
C GLY A 26 2.90 -2.55 -8.98
N PHE A 27 2.88 -3.88 -8.93
CA PHE A 27 1.95 -4.67 -8.13
C PHE A 27 2.57 -4.99 -6.78
N THR A 28 1.85 -4.74 -5.71
CA THR A 28 2.32 -4.98 -4.34
C THR A 28 1.69 -6.26 -3.81
N LEU A 29 2.50 -7.14 -3.22
CA LEU A 29 2.08 -8.36 -2.54
C LEU A 29 2.79 -8.49 -1.19
N GLY A 30 2.08 -8.93 -0.16
CA GLY A 30 2.69 -9.21 1.14
C GLY A 30 1.68 -9.68 2.17
N THR A 31 2.06 -9.57 3.43
CA THR A 31 1.21 -9.87 4.57
C THR A 31 1.14 -8.68 5.50
N ASN A 32 -0.04 -8.45 6.08
CA ASN A 32 -0.21 -7.47 7.13
C ASN A 32 -0.93 -8.07 8.33
N THR A 33 -0.68 -7.49 9.49
CA THR A 33 -1.43 -7.76 10.72
C THR A 33 -1.88 -6.43 11.29
N HIS A 34 -3.09 -6.40 11.83
CA HIS A 34 -3.65 -5.23 12.46
C HIS A 34 -3.83 -5.54 13.94
N PHE A 35 -3.19 -4.76 14.79
CA PHE A 35 -3.13 -4.95 16.23
C PHE A 35 -3.90 -3.86 16.95
N TYR A 36 -4.39 -4.20 18.14
CA TYR A 36 -5.04 -3.27 19.08
C TYR A 36 -6.43 -2.77 18.64
N GLU A 37 -7.11 -3.49 17.75
CA GLU A 37 -8.48 -3.20 17.29
C GLU A 37 -9.42 -4.42 17.43
N HIS A 38 -9.25 -5.16 18.53
CA HIS A 38 -9.88 -6.46 18.76
C HIS A 38 -11.41 -6.48 18.66
N SER A 39 -12.08 -5.35 18.90
CA SER A 39 -13.54 -5.26 18.86
C SER A 39 -14.12 -5.36 17.44
N TYR A 40 -13.32 -5.02 16.43
CA TYR A 40 -13.76 -4.95 15.03
C TYR A 40 -12.93 -5.81 14.10
N ASP A 41 -11.69 -6.14 14.51
CA ASP A 41 -10.76 -6.94 13.74
C ASP A 41 -10.17 -8.05 14.60
N ASN A 42 -10.14 -9.27 14.07
CA ASN A 42 -9.76 -10.47 14.84
C ASN A 42 -8.24 -10.69 14.91
N ASP A 43 -7.42 -9.64 14.85
CA ASP A 43 -5.94 -9.65 14.87
C ASP A 43 -5.29 -10.77 14.01
N ALA A 44 -5.96 -11.14 12.92
CA ALA A 44 -5.52 -12.24 12.07
C ALA A 44 -4.53 -11.76 11.01
N VAL A 45 -3.63 -12.67 10.62
CA VAL A 45 -2.76 -12.45 9.45
C VAL A 45 -3.61 -12.34 8.19
N LYS A 46 -3.38 -11.26 7.45
CA LYS A 46 -4.07 -10.92 6.22
C LYS A 46 -3.09 -10.93 5.05
N PHE A 47 -3.62 -11.28 3.89
CA PHE A 47 -2.92 -11.14 2.62
C PHE A 47 -3.14 -9.73 2.08
N ALA A 48 -2.04 -9.00 1.87
CA ALA A 48 -2.02 -7.67 1.32
C ALA A 48 -1.70 -7.74 -0.17
N TYR A 49 -2.54 -7.12 -1.00
CA TYR A 49 -2.32 -7.03 -2.45
C TYR A 49 -2.79 -5.67 -2.98
N GLY A 50 -2.10 -5.15 -3.99
CA GLY A 50 -2.34 -3.78 -4.41
C GLY A 50 -1.49 -3.30 -5.57
N ALA A 51 -1.39 -1.98 -5.70
CA ALA A 51 -0.57 -1.32 -6.68
C ALA A 51 0.17 -0.14 -6.05
N THR A 52 1.41 0.05 -6.48
CA THR A 52 2.23 1.22 -6.18
C THR A 52 2.47 2.01 -7.45
N ILE A 53 2.28 3.33 -7.38
CA ILE A 53 2.31 4.23 -8.53
C ILE A 53 3.23 5.41 -8.23
N GLY A 54 4.23 5.63 -9.10
CA GLY A 54 5.12 6.78 -9.01
C GLY A 54 4.47 8.06 -9.48
N MET A 55 4.28 9.00 -8.55
CA MET A 55 3.77 10.34 -8.83
C MET A 55 4.89 11.31 -9.19
N THR A 56 6.01 11.25 -8.46
CA THR A 56 7.21 12.04 -8.72
C THR A 56 8.47 11.21 -8.46
N ASP A 57 9.64 11.84 -8.55
CA ASP A 57 10.92 11.24 -8.19
C ASP A 57 11.05 10.87 -6.72
N ILE A 58 10.16 11.39 -5.85
CA ILE A 58 10.17 11.15 -4.40
C ILE A 58 8.81 10.79 -3.80
N LEU A 59 7.71 10.91 -4.56
CA LEU A 59 6.35 10.61 -4.09
C LEU A 59 5.76 9.41 -4.83
N GLU A 60 5.08 8.56 -4.06
CA GLU A 60 4.34 7.41 -4.56
C GLU A 60 2.96 7.31 -3.93
N LEU A 61 2.00 6.81 -4.71
CA LEU A 61 0.68 6.41 -4.25
C LEU A 61 0.68 4.88 -4.07
N ASP A 62 0.32 4.44 -2.88
CA ASP A 62 0.17 3.04 -2.50
C ASP A 62 -1.32 2.74 -2.29
N LEU A 63 -1.87 1.88 -3.13
CA LEU A 63 -3.24 1.38 -3.05
C LEU A 63 -3.19 -0.08 -2.66
N GLN A 64 -3.82 -0.44 -1.54
CA GLN A 64 -3.71 -1.79 -1.00
C GLN A 64 -5.04 -2.29 -0.47
N ALA A 65 -5.42 -3.49 -0.87
CA ALA A 65 -6.47 -4.25 -0.24
C ALA A 65 -5.86 -5.32 0.65
N ASN A 66 -6.43 -5.52 1.83
CA ASN A 66 -6.03 -6.61 2.71
C ASN A 66 -7.20 -7.55 2.92
N SER A 67 -6.96 -8.85 2.76
CA SER A 67 -7.97 -9.87 2.90
C SER A 67 -7.55 -10.92 3.92
N GLN A 68 -8.47 -11.34 4.77
CA GLN A 68 -8.18 -12.41 5.74
C GLN A 68 -7.88 -13.72 5.00
N LEU A 69 -6.77 -14.37 5.38
CA LEU A 69 -6.40 -15.70 4.87
C LEU A 69 -7.02 -16.82 5.71
N VAL A 70 -7.05 -16.65 7.03
CA VAL A 70 -7.53 -17.67 7.97
C VAL A 70 -8.39 -17.01 9.05
N PRO A 71 -9.57 -17.55 9.41
CA PRO A 71 -10.21 -18.77 8.89
C PRO A 71 -11.13 -18.51 7.67
N ARG A 72 -11.44 -17.25 7.35
CA ARG A 72 -12.38 -16.91 6.26
C ARG A 72 -11.68 -16.22 5.09
N PHE A 73 -11.28 -17.01 4.10
CA PHE A 73 -10.64 -16.51 2.88
C PHE A 73 -11.46 -15.40 2.20
N PHE A 74 -10.87 -14.21 2.08
CA PHE A 74 -11.46 -13.05 1.39
C PHE A 74 -12.83 -12.60 1.95
N ALA A 75 -13.07 -12.79 3.25
CA ALA A 75 -14.30 -12.36 3.91
C ALA A 75 -14.22 -10.92 4.41
N ASP A 76 -13.13 -10.60 5.12
CA ASP A 76 -12.89 -9.26 5.65
C ASP A 76 -11.92 -8.57 4.70
N THR A 77 -12.30 -7.39 4.23
CA THR A 77 -11.49 -6.63 3.27
C THR A 77 -11.47 -5.19 3.70
N ASN A 78 -10.29 -4.67 4.02
CA ASN A 78 -10.06 -3.25 4.15
C ASN A 78 -9.20 -2.76 2.97
N VAL A 79 -9.30 -1.48 2.68
CA VAL A 79 -8.54 -0.83 1.60
C VAL A 79 -7.80 0.36 2.17
N LEU A 80 -6.48 0.38 1.99
CA LEU A 80 -5.60 1.47 2.37
C LEU A 80 -5.25 2.26 1.12
N VAL A 81 -5.33 3.58 1.24
CA VAL A 81 -4.88 4.53 0.23
C VAL A 81 -3.88 5.44 0.91
N MET A 82 -2.61 5.35 0.52
CA MET A 82 -1.52 6.08 1.15
C MET A 82 -0.68 6.84 0.12
N VAL A 83 -0.32 8.07 0.45
CA VAL A 83 0.73 8.80 -0.24
C VAL A 83 2.00 8.65 0.58
N GLN A 84 3.07 8.15 -0.03
CA GLN A 84 4.34 7.92 0.63
C GLN A 84 5.45 8.74 -0.05
N ARG A 85 6.42 9.17 0.76
CA ARG A 85 7.58 9.95 0.37
C ARG A 85 8.85 9.21 0.73
N THR A 86 9.76 9.08 -0.24
CA THR A 86 11.12 8.59 -0.02
C THR A 86 11.99 9.64 0.66
N LEU A 87 12.77 9.24 1.67
CA LEU A 87 13.63 10.15 2.44
C LEU A 87 15.10 10.16 2.04
N GLN A 88 15.64 9.03 1.58
CA GLN A 88 17.09 8.84 1.42
C GLN A 88 17.57 8.92 -0.04
N GLY A 89 16.66 9.00 -1.01
CA GLY A 89 17.04 9.07 -2.42
C GLY A 89 15.85 9.11 -3.36
N GLN A 90 16.12 9.42 -4.63
CA GLN A 90 15.12 9.42 -5.70
C GLN A 90 14.71 8.00 -6.05
N ARG A 91 13.42 7.78 -6.31
CA ARG A 91 12.85 6.47 -6.58
C ARG A 91 13.22 5.96 -7.98
N ASN A 92 12.78 6.66 -9.01
CA ASN A 92 13.21 6.54 -10.40
C ASN A 92 12.64 7.74 -11.18
N THR A 93 13.41 8.33 -12.09
CA THR A 93 12.94 9.45 -12.93
C THR A 93 12.94 9.15 -14.42
N GLY A 94 13.26 7.92 -14.82
CA GLY A 94 13.49 7.62 -16.23
C GLY A 94 14.75 8.28 -16.81
N LYS A 95 15.54 9.00 -16.01
CA LYS A 95 16.88 9.51 -16.39
C LYS A 95 17.93 9.37 -15.27
N LYS A 96 17.48 9.27 -14.02
CA LYS A 96 18.29 9.10 -12.81
C LYS A 96 17.65 8.04 -11.91
N ILE A 97 18.47 7.18 -11.32
CA ILE A 97 18.09 6.13 -10.37
C ILE A 97 18.86 6.38 -9.06
N ALA A 98 18.26 6.09 -7.90
CA ALA A 98 19.02 6.01 -6.65
C ALA A 98 20.08 4.90 -6.75
N GLY A 99 21.35 5.29 -6.69
CA GLY A 99 22.48 4.37 -6.90
C GLY A 99 22.57 3.21 -5.91
N ILE A 100 22.10 3.38 -4.67
CA ILE A 100 22.18 2.33 -3.63
C ILE A 100 20.91 1.47 -3.58
N GLY A 101 19.79 1.95 -4.16
CA GLY A 101 18.52 1.24 -4.14
C GLY A 101 17.96 1.00 -2.72
N VAL A 102 18.51 1.64 -1.69
CA VAL A 102 18.02 1.55 -0.30
C VAL A 102 17.35 2.87 0.07
N ASN A 103 16.17 2.80 0.68
CA ASN A 103 15.42 4.00 1.06
C ASN A 103 14.55 3.80 2.30
N THR A 104 14.11 4.91 2.88
CA THR A 104 13.07 4.94 3.92
C THR A 104 11.85 5.64 3.36
N LEU A 105 10.66 5.08 3.60
CA LEU A 105 9.39 5.71 3.23
C LEU A 105 8.69 6.25 4.46
N VAL A 106 8.12 7.45 4.34
CA VAL A 106 7.15 7.99 5.29
C VAL A 106 5.88 8.33 4.53
N GLY A 107 4.71 8.04 5.09
CA GLY A 107 3.46 8.25 4.38
C GLY A 107 2.31 8.62 5.28
N ALA A 108 1.27 9.14 4.65
CA ALA A 108 0.00 9.41 5.27
C ALA A 108 -1.14 8.97 4.34
N GLY A 109 -2.28 8.62 4.90
CA GLY A 109 -3.37 8.08 4.11
C GLY A 109 -4.65 7.85 4.88
N VAL A 110 -5.54 7.08 4.26
CA VAL A 110 -6.83 6.71 4.81
C VAL A 110 -7.08 5.22 4.65
N MET A 111 -7.76 4.61 5.61
CA MET A 111 -8.29 3.25 5.51
C MET A 111 -9.80 3.28 5.33
N PHE A 112 -10.28 2.55 4.33
CA PHE A 112 -11.67 2.20 4.15
C PHE A 112 -11.90 0.81 4.75
N SER A 113 -12.83 0.71 5.70
CA SER A 113 -13.14 -0.54 6.38
C SER A 113 -14.57 -0.51 6.92
N ASP A 114 -15.05 -1.64 7.44
CA ASP A 114 -16.29 -1.76 8.20
C ASP A 114 -16.05 -1.80 9.73
N TYR A 115 -14.90 -1.30 10.20
CA TYR A 115 -14.49 -1.29 11.62
C TYR A 115 -15.11 -0.12 12.39
N HIS A 116 -16.44 -0.12 12.44
CA HIS A 116 -17.22 0.80 13.25
C HIS A 116 -18.59 0.17 13.55
N GLU A 117 -19.34 0.74 14.51
CA GLU A 117 -20.63 0.18 14.98
C GLU A 117 -21.66 -0.03 13.87
N GLY A 118 -21.59 0.72 12.77
CA GLY A 118 -22.53 0.62 11.65
C GLY A 118 -22.20 -0.46 10.62
N GLY A 119 -21.00 -1.07 10.66
CA GLY A 119 -20.59 -2.14 9.76
C GLY A 119 -20.61 -1.80 8.26
N GLN A 120 -20.62 -0.50 7.91
CA GLN A 120 -20.63 -0.02 6.53
C GLN A 120 -19.19 0.19 6.05
N PHE A 121 -18.93 -0.02 4.76
CA PHE A 121 -17.59 0.17 4.21
C PHE A 121 -17.35 1.65 3.90
N VAL A 122 -16.72 2.36 4.84
CA VAL A 122 -16.51 3.82 4.79
C VAL A 122 -15.06 4.19 5.19
N PRO A 123 -14.59 5.42 4.93
CA PRO A 123 -13.33 5.88 5.49
C PRO A 123 -13.42 5.87 7.01
N THR A 124 -12.56 5.09 7.67
CA THR A 124 -12.60 4.83 9.11
C THR A 124 -11.34 5.27 9.82
N HIS A 125 -10.17 5.11 9.20
CA HIS A 125 -8.90 5.43 9.84
C HIS A 125 -8.11 6.48 9.09
N LEU A 126 -7.44 7.35 9.84
CA LEU A 126 -6.30 8.13 9.36
C LEU A 126 -5.03 7.31 9.56
N LEU A 127 -4.17 7.29 8.55
CA LEU A 127 -2.97 6.46 8.53
C LEU A 127 -1.72 7.32 8.55
N PHE A 128 -0.74 6.92 9.34
CA PHE A 128 0.62 7.44 9.32
C PHE A 128 1.60 6.27 9.28
N SER A 129 2.41 6.19 8.23
CA SER A 129 3.24 5.05 7.93
C SER A 129 4.73 5.40 7.92
N VAL A 130 5.54 4.50 8.45
CA VAL A 130 7.00 4.51 8.33
C VAL A 130 7.45 3.14 7.87
N THR A 131 8.15 3.09 6.74
CA THR A 131 8.86 1.90 6.27
C THR A 131 10.36 2.19 6.35
N PRO A 132 11.05 1.68 7.37
CA PRO A 132 12.43 2.04 7.65
C PRO A 132 13.37 1.60 6.53
N ILE A 133 13.11 0.41 5.95
CA ILE A 133 13.98 -0.19 4.95
C ILE A 133 13.15 -0.58 3.73
N THR A 134 13.54 0.00 2.60
CA THR A 134 13.16 -0.48 1.28
C THR A 134 14.41 -0.78 0.49
N ILE A 135 14.41 -1.88 -0.27
CA ILE A 135 15.57 -2.33 -1.06
C ILE A 135 15.10 -2.60 -2.49
N GLY A 136 15.83 -2.08 -3.46
CA GLY A 136 15.48 -2.15 -4.87
C GLY A 136 14.83 -0.87 -5.38
N SER A 137 14.46 -0.89 -6.65
CA SER A 137 13.96 0.30 -7.34
C SER A 137 13.04 -0.12 -8.49
N PRO A 138 12.19 0.80 -8.98
CA PRO A 138 11.40 0.56 -10.18
C PRO A 138 12.26 0.10 -11.37
N TYR A 139 13.45 0.70 -11.52
CA TYR A 139 14.40 0.34 -12.58
C TYR A 139 14.79 -1.14 -12.54
N ALA A 140 15.06 -1.69 -11.35
CA ALA A 140 15.40 -3.11 -11.17
C ALA A 140 14.21 -4.07 -11.39
N GLY A 141 12.99 -3.54 -11.55
CA GLY A 141 11.78 -4.34 -11.72
C GLY A 141 11.19 -4.88 -10.42
N LYS A 142 11.90 -4.73 -9.29
CA LYS A 142 11.47 -5.21 -7.97
C LYS A 142 11.93 -4.26 -6.87
N ARG A 143 11.07 -4.05 -5.87
CA ARG A 143 11.42 -3.43 -4.59
C ARG A 143 10.81 -4.20 -3.44
N GLU A 144 11.60 -4.39 -2.39
CA GLU A 144 11.18 -4.99 -1.13
C GLU A 144 10.97 -3.88 -0.11
N ARG A 145 9.89 -3.97 0.66
CA ARG A 145 9.57 -3.10 1.79
C ARG A 145 9.59 -3.95 3.05
N ILE A 146 10.46 -3.59 3.98
CA ILE A 146 10.75 -4.38 5.18
C ILE A 146 10.30 -3.58 6.39
N LEU A 147 9.52 -4.21 7.26
CA LEU A 147 9.05 -3.66 8.54
C LEU A 147 8.25 -2.36 8.39
N SER A 148 7.21 -2.34 7.57
CA SER A 148 6.32 -1.19 7.52
C SER A 148 5.46 -1.13 8.77
N PHE A 149 5.51 0.01 9.47
CA PHE A 149 4.67 0.32 10.62
C PHE A 149 3.72 1.44 10.25
N THR A 150 2.42 1.18 10.36
CA THR A 150 1.38 2.15 10.07
C THR A 150 0.50 2.33 11.30
N LEU A 151 0.55 3.51 11.90
CA LEU A 151 -0.40 3.92 12.93
C LEU A 151 -1.73 4.23 12.26
N ALA A 152 -2.78 3.60 12.73
CA ALA A 152 -4.14 3.78 12.25
C ALA A 152 -4.97 4.41 13.38
N TYR A 153 -5.42 5.64 13.18
CA TYR A 153 -6.30 6.33 14.11
C TYR A 153 -7.74 6.18 13.64
N ASN A 154 -8.54 5.42 14.38
CA ASN A 154 -9.96 5.23 14.08
C ASN A 154 -10.75 6.49 14.49
N MET A 155 -11.36 7.13 13.49
CA MET A 155 -12.08 8.40 13.66
C MET A 155 -13.42 8.25 14.39
N TYR A 156 -13.96 7.03 14.52
CA TYR A 156 -15.28 6.77 15.11
C TYR A 156 -15.21 6.45 16.61
N ASN A 157 -14.18 5.72 17.05
CA ASN A 157 -14.02 5.29 18.44
C ASN A 157 -12.80 5.92 19.14
N ASN A 158 -12.02 6.77 18.42
CA ASN A 158 -10.79 7.41 18.88
C ASN A 158 -9.69 6.43 19.35
N GLN A 159 -9.70 5.21 18.83
CA GLN A 159 -8.66 4.22 19.13
C GLN A 159 -7.48 4.34 18.16
N ILE A 160 -6.29 4.04 18.67
CA ILE A 160 -5.07 3.94 17.85
C ILE A 160 -4.71 2.46 17.75
N SER A 161 -4.63 2.00 16.52
CA SER A 161 -4.24 0.65 16.15
C SER A 161 -2.94 0.66 15.34
N LEU A 162 -2.30 -0.51 15.25
CA LEU A 162 -1.04 -0.67 14.53
C LEU A 162 -1.24 -1.66 13.39
N VAL A 163 -1.10 -1.21 12.15
CA VAL A 163 -0.96 -2.08 10.99
C VAL A 163 0.53 -2.32 10.75
N MET A 164 0.96 -3.58 10.90
CA MET A 164 2.34 -3.99 10.70
C MET A 164 2.47 -4.91 9.49
N ASP A 165 3.46 -4.61 8.65
CA ASP A 165 3.86 -5.45 7.53
C ASP A 165 5.31 -5.89 7.72
N LEU A 166 5.52 -7.20 7.86
CA LEU A 166 6.87 -7.73 7.99
C LEU A 166 7.66 -7.57 6.69
N LEU A 167 7.04 -7.99 5.58
CA LEU A 167 7.63 -7.94 4.25
C LEU A 167 6.54 -7.73 3.19
N LYS A 168 6.77 -6.75 2.32
CA LYS A 168 6.00 -6.52 1.09
C LYS A 168 6.94 -6.46 -0.11
N ASN A 169 6.45 -6.93 -1.24
CA ASN A 169 7.18 -6.93 -2.50
C ASN A 169 6.39 -6.13 -3.54
N ASP A 170 7.02 -5.12 -4.12
CA ASP A 170 6.55 -4.40 -5.29
C ASP A 170 7.19 -5.00 -6.54
N PHE A 171 6.39 -5.48 -7.48
CA PHE A 171 6.82 -5.97 -8.78
C PHE A 171 6.46 -4.95 -9.86
N TYR A 172 7.46 -4.30 -10.43
CA TYR A 172 7.26 -3.21 -11.38
C TYR A 172 7.05 -3.74 -12.80
N VAL A 173 6.05 -3.18 -13.46
CA VAL A 173 5.70 -3.49 -14.85
C VAL A 173 5.94 -2.30 -15.79
N ILE A 174 6.06 -1.09 -15.24
CA ILE A 174 6.41 0.15 -15.96
C ILE A 174 7.45 0.91 -15.15
N GLY A 175 8.34 1.62 -15.85
CA GLY A 175 9.43 2.37 -15.25
C GLY A 175 10.64 1.49 -14.96
N THR A 176 10.74 0.37 -15.67
CA THR A 176 11.81 -0.64 -15.52
C THR A 176 12.93 -0.39 -16.52
N TYR A 177 14.06 -1.09 -16.36
CA TYR A 177 15.16 -1.06 -17.32
C TYR A 177 14.76 -1.43 -18.76
N ARG A 178 13.65 -2.17 -18.95
CA ARG A 178 13.14 -2.58 -20.26
C ARG A 178 12.47 -1.45 -21.02
N ASP A 179 11.95 -0.47 -20.28
CA ASP A 179 11.26 0.70 -20.83
C ASP A 179 12.25 1.76 -21.28
N TRP A 180 13.52 1.64 -20.87
CA TRP A 180 14.61 2.47 -21.38
C TRP A 180 15.12 1.97 -22.71
N ARG A 181 14.87 2.80 -23.73
CA ARG A 181 15.54 2.75 -25.02
C ARG A 181 16.58 3.87 -25.05
N PRO A 182 17.80 3.60 -25.53
CA PRO A 182 18.83 4.63 -25.71
C PRO A 182 18.40 5.71 -26.73
#